data_AF-A0A2T6ZE22-F1
#
_entry.id   AF-A0A2T6ZE22-F1
#
_cell.length_a   1.000
_cell.length_b   1.000
_cell.length_c   1.000
_cell.angle_alpha   90.00
_cell.angle_beta   90.00
_cell.angle_gamma   90.00
#
_symmetry.space_group_name_H-M   'P 1'
#
loop_
_entity.id
_entity.type
_entity.pdbx_description
1 polymer ?
#
loop_
_entity_poly.entity_id
_entity_poly.type
_entity_poly.pdbx_seq_one_letter_code
_entity_poly.pdbx_strand_id
1 'polypeptide(L)'
;MTREHYPQRNEAEGTTIQIFNLIAGALGLVPHTQVRVVHKLSRHPEIMQKIREKLLKTDNTFRLDDSPRYNCRKNKYLIFESAVRETIRLHPAVSFSLSREVPPSGCQLHQYHIPPGYNVGMASYHVNYDEG
;
A
#
# COMPACT_ATOMS: atom_id res chain seq x y z
N MET A 1 -17.64 -2.94 6.03
CA MET A 1 -17.49 -2.44 7.42
C MET A 1 -18.87 -2.00 7.86
N THR A 2 -19.63 -2.96 8.37
CA THR A 2 -21.10 -2.98 8.47
C THR A 2 -21.61 -2.16 9.66
N ARG A 3 -22.87 -1.73 9.55
CA ARG A 3 -23.70 -0.90 10.47
C ARG A 3 -23.65 -1.22 11.98
N GLU A 4 -22.96 -2.27 12.40
CA GLU A 4 -22.97 -2.79 13.78
C GLU A 4 -22.01 -2.04 14.73
N HIS A 5 -21.01 -1.32 14.21
CA HIS A 5 -20.05 -0.59 15.05
C HIS A 5 -20.53 0.81 15.50
N TYR A 6 -21.72 1.25 15.08
CA TYR A 6 -22.25 2.57 15.40
C TYR A 6 -23.46 2.43 16.34
N PRO A 7 -23.29 2.63 17.66
CA PRO A 7 -24.32 2.35 18.66
C PRO A 7 -25.61 3.15 18.48
N GLN A 8 -25.57 4.28 17.76
CA GLN A 8 -26.75 5.13 17.54
C GLN A 8 -27.36 5.04 16.13
N ARG A 9 -26.85 4.18 15.23
CA ARG A 9 -27.27 4.11 13.81
C ARG A 9 -27.27 5.47 13.09
N ASN A 10 -26.44 6.42 13.55
CA ASN A 10 -26.34 7.74 12.96
C ASN A 10 -25.50 7.69 11.67
N GLU A 11 -26.15 7.83 10.52
CA GLU A 11 -25.49 7.75 9.21
C GLU A 11 -24.46 8.88 9.01
N ALA A 12 -24.68 10.04 9.66
CA ALA A 12 -23.72 11.15 9.62
C ALA A 12 -22.40 10.77 10.32
N GLU A 13 -22.46 10.18 11.53
CA GLU A 13 -21.28 9.71 12.26
C GLU A 13 -20.53 8.63 11.48
N GLY A 14 -21.26 7.66 10.93
CA GLY A 14 -20.67 6.60 10.12
C GLY A 14 -19.94 7.14 8.88
N THR A 15 -20.56 8.10 8.19
CA THR A 15 -19.96 8.75 7.02
C THR A 15 -18.73 9.56 7.40
N THR A 16 -18.80 10.35 8.49
CA THR A 16 -17.66 11.15 8.97
C THR A 16 -16.48 10.26 9.36
N ILE A 17 -16.71 9.14 10.06
CA ILE A 17 -15.64 8.22 10.45
C ILE A 17 -15.04 7.52 9.23
N GLN A 18 -15.85 7.14 8.24
CA GLN A 18 -15.35 6.58 6.99
C GLN A 18 -14.50 7.58 6.21
N ILE A 19 -14.94 8.84 6.11
CA ILE A 19 -14.16 9.91 5.47
C ILE A 19 -12.86 10.14 6.23
N PHE A 20 -12.90 10.18 7.56
CA PHE A 20 -11.69 10.32 8.37
C PHE A 20 -10.70 9.17 8.12
N ASN A 21 -11.17 7.92 8.14
CA ASN A 21 -10.32 6.76 7.87
C ASN A 21 -9.73 6.78 6.45
N LEU A 22 -10.51 7.22 5.46
CA LEU A 22 -10.02 7.40 4.09
C LEU A 22 -8.91 8.46 4.02
N ILE A 23 -9.12 9.61 4.66
CA ILE A 23 -8.14 10.70 4.71
C ILE A 23 -6.88 10.26 5.46
N ALA A 24 -7.03 9.62 6.62
CA ALA A 24 -5.91 9.14 7.43
C ALA A 24 -5.05 8.13 6.66
N GLY A 25 -5.68 7.18 5.96
CA GLY A 25 -4.99 6.21 5.12
C GLY A 25 -4.29 6.86 3.92
N ALA A 26 -4.93 7.80 3.23
CA ALA A 26 -4.37 8.43 2.04
C ALA A 26 -3.22 9.39 2.37
N LEU A 27 -3.44 10.34 3.29
CA LEU A 27 -2.49 11.42 3.57
C LEU A 27 -1.29 10.99 4.41
N GLY A 28 -1.44 9.97 5.26
CA GLY A 28 -0.32 9.49 6.08
C GLY A 28 0.68 8.64 5.27
N LEU A 29 0.17 7.81 4.36
CA LEU A 29 0.96 6.74 3.75
C LEU A 29 1.58 7.15 2.41
N VAL A 30 0.84 7.87 1.56
CA VAL A 30 1.29 8.22 0.20
C VAL A 30 2.48 9.19 0.22
N PRO A 31 2.48 10.29 1.00
CA PRO A 31 3.63 11.18 1.05
C PRO A 31 4.90 10.49 1.57
N HIS A 32 4.74 9.60 2.57
CA HIS A 32 5.86 8.84 3.12
C HIS A 32 6.56 8.00 2.04
N THR A 33 5.80 7.23 1.25
CA THR A 33 6.37 6.41 0.17
C THR A 33 6.91 7.27 -0.97
N GLN A 34 6.22 8.35 -1.33
CA GLN A 34 6.66 9.25 -2.41
C GLN A 34 8.03 9.87 -2.13
N VAL A 35 8.25 10.38 -0.92
CA VAL A 35 9.56 10.92 -0.51
C VAL A 35 10.64 9.84 -0.58
N ARG A 36 10.34 8.60 -0.17
CA ARG A 36 11.27 7.47 -0.28
C ARG A 36 11.61 7.12 -1.73
N VAL A 37 10.64 7.15 -2.63
CA VAL A 37 10.85 6.90 -4.07
C VAL A 37 11.77 7.96 -4.65
N VAL A 38 11.51 9.24 -4.39
CA VAL A 38 12.38 10.33 -4.85
C VAL A 38 13.78 10.17 -4.30
N HIS A 39 13.93 9.94 -2.99
CA HIS A 39 15.24 9.73 -2.37
C HIS A 39 16.01 8.55 -2.98
N LYS A 40 15.35 7.41 -3.21
CA LYS A 40 15.98 6.24 -3.83
C LYS A 40 16.40 6.52 -5.27
N LEU A 41 15.53 7.13 -6.08
CA LEU A 41 15.86 7.47 -7.46
C LEU A 41 17.00 8.51 -7.56
N SER A 42 17.06 9.48 -6.63
CA SER A 42 18.18 10.44 -6.55
C SER A 42 19.50 9.79 -6.20
N ARG A 43 19.48 8.68 -5.45
CA ARG A 43 20.67 7.91 -5.09
C ARG A 43 21.09 6.87 -6.13
N HIS A 44 20.24 6.60 -7.11
CA HIS A 44 20.46 5.61 -8.18
C HIS A 44 20.31 6.28 -9.56
N PRO A 45 21.25 7.18 -9.94
CA PRO A 45 21.17 7.92 -11.19
C PRO A 45 21.11 7.00 -12.42
N GLU A 46 21.70 5.81 -12.35
CA GLU A 46 21.65 4.78 -13.39
C GLU A 46 20.22 4.30 -13.69
N ILE A 47 19.38 4.16 -12.66
CA ILE A 47 17.98 3.78 -12.81
C ILE A 47 17.17 4.96 -13.31
N MET A 48 17.44 6.16 -12.79
CA MET A 48 16.79 7.40 -13.24
C MET A 48 17.06 7.65 -14.74
N GLN A 49 18.29 7.41 -15.20
CA GLN A 49 18.65 7.54 -16.61
C GLN A 49 17.86 6.55 -17.48
N LYS A 50 17.80 5.26 -17.10
CA LYS A 50 17.00 4.26 -17.82
C LYS A 50 15.52 4.63 -17.91
N ILE A 51 14.97 5.18 -16.82
CA ILE A 51 13.59 5.68 -16.81
C ILE A 51 13.45 6.83 -17.81
N ARG A 52 14.33 7.84 -17.76
CA ARG A 52 14.31 8.97 -18.70
C ARG A 52 14.43 8.53 -20.17
N GLU A 53 15.36 7.63 -20.48
CA GLU A 53 15.52 7.09 -21.83
C GLU A 53 14.27 6.37 -22.31
N LYS A 54 13.60 5.61 -21.43
CA LYS A 54 12.36 4.92 -21.76
C LYS A 54 11.20 5.89 -21.95
N LEU A 55 11.14 6.95 -21.13
CA LEU A 55 10.17 8.03 -21.27
C LEU A 55 10.34 8.76 -22.60
N LEU A 56 11.56 9.14 -22.98
CA LEU A 56 11.84 9.83 -24.25
C LEU A 56 11.51 8.99 -25.49
N LYS A 57 11.61 7.65 -25.39
CA LYS A 57 11.22 6.72 -26.46
C LYS A 57 9.71 6.49 -26.53
N THR A 58 8.99 6.82 -25.48
CA THR A 58 7.53 6.73 -25.43
C THR A 58 7.00 8.07 -25.91
N ASP A 59 6.12 8.05 -26.92
CA ASP A 59 5.56 9.26 -27.53
C ASP A 59 5.15 10.30 -26.46
N ASN A 60 5.51 11.57 -26.66
CA ASN A 60 5.39 12.64 -25.65
C ASN A 60 3.93 13.03 -25.35
N THR A 61 2.96 12.34 -25.95
CA THR A 61 1.53 12.54 -25.70
C THR A 61 1.10 11.64 -24.54
N PHE A 62 1.15 12.15 -23.31
CA PHE A 62 0.51 11.49 -22.18
C PHE A 62 -1.01 11.54 -22.37
N ARG A 63 -1.63 10.41 -22.74
CA ARG A 63 -3.09 10.27 -22.76
C ARG A 63 -3.53 9.70 -21.42
N LEU A 64 -4.71 10.10 -20.93
CA LEU A 64 -5.26 9.53 -19.70
C LEU A 64 -5.42 7.99 -19.78
N ASP A 65 -5.67 7.47 -20.98
CA ASP A 65 -5.72 6.02 -21.26
C ASP A 65 -4.36 5.33 -21.10
N ASP A 66 -3.26 6.07 -21.19
CA ASP A 66 -1.89 5.60 -20.95
C ASP A 66 -1.51 5.63 -19.47
N SER A 67 -2.39 6.14 -18.60
CA SER A 67 -2.21 6.04 -17.16
C SER A 67 -2.05 4.56 -16.79
N PRO A 68 -0.96 4.19 -16.09
CA PRO A 68 -0.72 2.80 -15.75
C PRO A 68 -1.84 2.30 -14.83
N ARG A 69 -2.78 1.53 -15.38
CA ARG A 69 -3.75 0.80 -14.57
C ARG A 69 -3.00 -0.25 -13.76
N TYR A 70 -3.43 -0.45 -12.52
CA TYR A 70 -2.89 -1.48 -11.65
C TYR A 70 -2.92 -2.85 -12.37
N ASN A 71 -1.78 -3.54 -12.42
CA ASN A 71 -1.59 -4.82 -13.13
C ASN A 71 -1.89 -4.80 -14.65
N CYS A 72 -1.72 -3.67 -15.33
CA CYS A 72 -1.86 -3.62 -16.78
C CYS A 72 -0.66 -4.29 -17.48
N ARG A 73 -0.91 -5.35 -18.25
CA ARG A 73 0.11 -6.01 -19.11
C ARG A 73 0.75 -5.06 -20.14
N LYS A 74 0.13 -3.90 -20.40
CA LYS A 74 0.61 -2.88 -21.35
C LYS A 74 1.21 -1.66 -20.64
N ASN A 75 1.79 -1.81 -19.44
CA ASN A 75 2.41 -0.68 -18.77
C ASN A 75 3.63 -0.16 -19.56
N LYS A 76 3.49 1.04 -20.15
CA LYS A 76 4.56 1.74 -20.87
C LYS A 76 5.72 2.15 -19.94
N TYR A 77 5.48 2.21 -18.63
CA TYR A 77 6.39 2.69 -17.59
C TYR A 77 6.88 1.60 -16.64
N LEU A 78 7.05 0.37 -17.13
CA LEU A 78 7.41 -0.80 -16.31
C LEU A 78 8.65 -0.59 -15.43
N ILE A 79 9.69 0.10 -15.92
CA ILE A 79 10.92 0.36 -15.15
C ILE A 79 10.62 1.29 -13.96
N PHE A 80 9.80 2.32 -14.17
CA PHE A 80 9.38 3.22 -13.10
C PHE A 80 8.50 2.49 -12.07
N GLU A 81 7.53 1.69 -12.53
CA GLU A 81 6.71 0.86 -11.65
C GLU A 81 7.58 -0.10 -10.81
N SER A 82 8.58 -0.73 -11.43
CA SER A 82 9.51 -1.63 -10.73
C SER A 82 10.32 -0.89 -9.66
N ALA A 83 10.79 0.32 -9.95
CA ALA A 83 11.49 1.15 -8.96
C ALA A 83 10.60 1.57 -7.80
N VAL A 84 9.33 1.90 -8.07
CA VAL A 84 8.33 2.21 -7.03
C VAL A 84 8.06 0.97 -6.17
N ARG A 85 7.81 -0.19 -6.79
CA ARG A 85 7.56 -1.45 -6.09
C ARG A 85 8.74 -1.86 -5.22
N GLU A 86 9.96 -1.76 -5.73
CA GLU A 86 11.16 -2.07 -4.96
C GLU A 86 11.38 -1.09 -3.80
N THR A 87 11.07 0.20 -4.02
CA THR A 87 11.11 1.18 -2.93
C THR A 87 10.12 0.82 -1.82
N ILE A 88 8.90 0.42 -2.17
CA ILE A 88 7.86 0.01 -1.20
C ILE A 88 8.22 -1.32 -0.53
N ARG A 89 8.91 -2.23 -1.22
CA ARG A 89 9.46 -3.45 -0.61
C ARG A 89 10.44 -3.08 0.50
N LEU A 90 11.41 -2.22 0.20
CA LEU A 90 12.43 -1.76 1.16
C LEU A 90 11.86 -0.86 2.27
N HIS A 91 10.87 -0.03 1.93
CA HIS A 91 10.22 0.94 2.82
C HIS A 91 8.70 0.77 2.72
N PRO A 92 8.13 -0.19 3.48
CA PRO A 92 6.70 -0.45 3.47
C PRO A 92 5.90 0.83 3.74
N ALA A 93 4.82 1.03 2.97
CA ALA A 93 3.94 2.19 3.14
C ALA A 93 3.40 2.27 4.58
N VAL A 94 3.04 1.11 5.12
CA VAL A 94 2.64 0.92 6.52
C VAL A 94 3.69 0.04 7.18
N SER A 95 4.50 0.63 8.07
CA SER A 95 5.54 -0.10 8.81
C SER A 95 5.06 -0.65 10.16
N PHE A 96 3.85 -0.29 10.58
CA PHE A 96 3.22 -0.79 11.80
C PHE A 96 2.16 -1.84 11.49
N SER A 97 1.95 -2.75 12.43
CA SER A 97 0.90 -3.76 12.31
C SER A 97 -0.47 -3.15 12.64
N LEU A 98 -1.43 -3.34 11.74
CA LEU A 98 -2.83 -3.06 12.05
C LEU A 98 -3.42 -4.25 12.82
N SER A 99 -3.65 -4.07 14.12
CA SER A 99 -4.24 -5.11 14.95
C SER A 99 -5.62 -5.55 14.44
N ARG A 100 -5.92 -6.82 14.62
CA ARG A 100 -7.23 -7.43 14.43
C ARG A 100 -7.57 -8.20 15.69
N GLU A 101 -8.76 -7.97 16.21
CA GLU A 101 -9.28 -8.77 17.31
C GLU A 101 -9.76 -10.13 16.76
N VAL A 102 -9.40 -11.20 17.46
CA VAL A 102 -9.83 -12.56 17.11
C VAL A 102 -11.33 -12.69 17.41
N PRO A 103 -12.14 -13.16 16.44
CA PRO A 103 -13.59 -13.26 16.61
C PRO A 103 -13.98 -14.24 17.72
N PRO A 104 -15.24 -14.20 18.21
CA PRO A 104 -15.71 -15.08 19.28
C PRO A 104 -15.54 -16.59 19.00
N SER A 105 -15.54 -17.00 17.73
CA SER A 105 -15.31 -18.38 17.30
C SER A 105 -13.85 -18.85 17.44
N GLY A 106 -12.93 -17.98 17.86
CA GLY A 106 -11.49 -18.22 17.75
C GLY A 106 -10.99 -18.08 16.30
N CYS A 107 -9.68 -18.26 16.12
CA CYS A 107 -9.03 -18.25 14.80
C CYS A 107 -8.00 -19.38 14.70
N GLN A 108 -8.10 -20.20 13.65
CA GLN A 108 -7.11 -21.23 13.34
C GLN A 108 -6.08 -20.67 12.34
N LEU A 109 -4.81 -20.63 12.73
CA LEU A 109 -3.69 -20.23 11.87
C LEU A 109 -2.69 -21.39 11.77
N HIS A 110 -2.73 -22.12 10.65
CA HIS A 110 -1.98 -23.37 10.45
C HIS A 110 -2.25 -24.36 11.60
N GLN A 111 -1.24 -24.74 12.39
CA GLN A 111 -1.38 -25.64 13.55
C GLN A 111 -1.80 -24.93 14.85
N TYR A 112 -1.87 -23.59 14.86
CA TYR A 112 -2.15 -22.82 16.08
C TYR A 112 -3.59 -22.36 16.15
N HIS A 113 -4.25 -22.68 17.26
CA HIS A 113 -5.56 -22.13 17.60
C HIS A 113 -5.39 -20.90 18.50
N ILE A 114 -5.85 -19.75 18.03
CA ILE A 114 -5.81 -18.48 18.75
C ILE A 114 -7.19 -18.23 19.39
N PRO A 115 -7.28 -18.10 20.72
CA PRO A 115 -8.55 -17.89 21.41
C PRO A 115 -9.15 -16.49 21.16
N PRO A 116 -10.46 -16.31 21.39
CA PRO A 116 -11.16 -15.04 21.19
C PRO A 116 -10.60 -13.90 22.05
N GLY A 117 -10.74 -12.66 21.58
CA GLY A 117 -10.31 -11.44 22.29
C GLY A 117 -8.81 -11.14 22.21
N TYR A 118 -8.02 -12.00 21.57
CA TYR A 118 -6.61 -11.73 21.31
C TYR A 118 -6.43 -10.73 20.17
N ASN A 119 -5.40 -9.89 20.27
CA ASN A 119 -4.99 -8.97 19.22
C ASN A 119 -3.93 -9.62 18.35
N VAL A 120 -4.23 -9.84 17.07
CA VAL A 120 -3.33 -10.41 16.07
C VAL A 120 -2.91 -9.34 15.09
N GLY A 121 -1.62 -9.35 14.73
CA GLY A 121 -1.00 -8.38 13.85
C GLY A 121 -0.09 -9.04 12.81
N MET A 122 0.22 -8.31 11.74
CA MET A 122 1.20 -8.74 10.74
C MET A 122 2.24 -7.64 10.53
N ALA A 123 3.51 -8.05 10.52
CA ALA A 123 4.63 -7.17 10.24
C ALA A 123 4.97 -7.22 8.73
N SER A 124 4.61 -6.15 8.00
CA SER A 124 4.90 -6.00 6.57
C SER A 124 6.39 -6.09 6.25
N TYR A 125 7.23 -5.60 7.15
CA TYR A 125 8.69 -5.60 6.99
C TYR A 125 9.25 -7.03 6.85
N HIS A 126 8.84 -7.96 7.71
CA HIS A 126 9.34 -9.34 7.66
C HIS A 126 8.97 -10.03 6.34
N VAL A 127 7.74 -9.84 5.87
CA VAL A 127 7.29 -10.44 4.59
C VAL A 127 8.07 -9.88 3.39
N ASN A 128 8.42 -8.59 3.42
CA ASN A 128 9.11 -7.95 2.30
C ASN A 128 10.62 -8.24 2.21
N TYR A 129 11.21 -8.69 3.31
CA TYR A 129 12.63 -9.04 3.43
C TYR A 129 12.87 -10.55 3.53
N ASP A 130 11.82 -11.36 3.39
CA ASP A 130 11.92 -12.81 3.36
C ASP A 130 12.74 -13.28 2.15
N GLU A 131 13.68 -14.19 2.38
CA GLU A 131 14.58 -14.75 1.37
C GLU A 131 14.16 -16.15 0.88
N GLY A 132 13.19 -16.79 1.57
CA GLY A 132 12.71 -18.15 1.28
C GLY A 132 13.17 -19.21 2.27
#